data_AF-A0A1V8ZXF6-F1
#
_entry.id   AF-A0A1V8ZXF6-F1
#
_cell.length_a   1.000
_cell.length_b   1.000
_cell.length_c   1.000
_cell.angle_alpha   90.00
_cell.angle_beta   90.00
_cell.angle_gamma   90.00
#
_symmetry.space_group_name_H-M   'P 1'
#
loop_
_entity.id
_entity.type
_entity.pdbx_description
1 polymer ?
#
loop_
_entity_poly.entity_id
_entity_poly.type
_entity_poly.pdbx_seq_one_letter_code
_entity_poly.pdbx_strand_id
1 'polypeptide(L)' 'MSARDEWAVPCRDLAGRRRDLTVFVNAGRVVLIAPPGETAVLTSLDVGRLRSALRDAVMSAGDLPDEDPDPGLTD' A
#
# COMPACT_ATOMS: atom_id res chain seq x y z
N MET A 1 -9.52 -17.13 11.83
CA MET A 1 -9.22 -16.48 10.54
C MET A 1 -8.77 -15.08 10.88
N SER A 2 -7.48 -14.90 11.13
CA SER A 2 -6.89 -13.58 11.40
C SER A 2 -7.26 -12.66 10.25
N ALA A 3 -7.80 -11.47 10.55
CA ALA A 3 -8.10 -10.47 9.53
C ALA A 3 -6.88 -10.35 8.63
N ARG A 4 -7.03 -10.63 7.33
CA ARG A 4 -5.95 -10.39 6.38
C ARG A 4 -5.84 -8.89 6.29
N ASP A 5 -4.88 -8.31 7.00
CA ASP A 5 -4.45 -6.93 6.79
C ASP A 5 -3.69 -6.84 5.47
N GLU A 6 -4.24 -7.42 4.40
CA GLU A 6 -3.67 -7.49 3.06
C GLU A 6 -4.79 -7.39 2.02
N TRP A 7 -4.64 -6.44 1.09
CA TRP A 7 -5.57 -6.13 0.02
C TRP A 7 -4.86 -6.15 -1.32
N ALA A 8 -5.39 -6.92 -2.27
CA ALA A 8 -4.96 -6.86 -3.67
C ALA A 8 -5.79 -5.81 -4.42
N VAL A 9 -5.12 -4.84 -5.05
CA VAL A 9 -5.75 -3.79 -5.86
C VAL A 9 -5.41 -4.04 -7.33
N PRO A 10 -6.40 -4.34 -8.18
CA PRO A 10 -6.15 -4.61 -9.59
C PRO A 10 -5.59 -3.39 -10.30
N CYS A 11 -4.62 -3.62 -11.18
CA CYS A 11 -4.03 -2.61 -12.04
C CYS A 11 -3.58 -3.24 -13.36
N ARG A 12 -2.89 -2.46 -14.19
CA ARG A 12 -2.20 -2.95 -15.38
C ARG A 12 -0.74 -2.54 -15.36
N ASP A 13 0.09 -3.21 -16.14
CA ASP A 13 1.41 -2.69 -16.48
C ASP A 13 1.39 -1.83 -17.76
N LEU A 14 2.55 -1.32 -18.18
CA LEU A 14 2.69 -0.55 -19.42
C LEU A 14 2.36 -1.37 -20.68
N ALA A 15 2.47 -2.70 -20.61
CA ALA A 15 2.06 -3.60 -21.69
C ALA A 15 0.55 -3.91 -21.64
N GLY A 16 -0.19 -3.32 -20.70
CA GLY A 16 -1.62 -3.51 -20.52
C GLY A 16 -2.00 -4.84 -19.90
N ARG A 17 -1.04 -5.66 -19.43
CA ARG A 17 -1.37 -6.94 -18.78
C ARG A 17 -1.96 -6.67 -17.40
N ARG A 18 -2.91 -7.50 -16.99
CA ARG A 18 -3.50 -7.40 -15.66
C ARG A 18 -2.48 -7.81 -14.60
N ARG A 19 -2.35 -6.97 -13.58
CA ARG A 19 -1.49 -7.15 -12.40
C ARG A 19 -2.27 -6.71 -11.17
N ASP A 20 -1.69 -6.90 -10.00
CA ASP A 20 -2.24 -6.41 -8.74
C ASP A 20 -1.15 -5.67 -7.95
N LEU A 21 -1.53 -4.55 -7.33
CA LEU A 21 -0.80 -3.93 -6.23
C LEU A 21 -1.18 -4.67 -4.94
N THR A 22 -0.23 -4.81 -4.02
CA THR A 22 -0.53 -5.34 -2.69
C THR A 22 -0.42 -4.22 -1.66
N VAL A 23 -1.48 -3.99 -0.91
CA VAL A 23 -1.47 -3.16 0.30
C VAL A 23 -1.51 -4.10 1.49
N PHE A 24 -0.69 -3.89 2.51
CA PHE A 24 -0.81 -4.64 3.76
C PHE A 24 -0.32 -3.83 4.96
N VAL A 25 -0.68 -4.27 6.16
CA VAL A 25 -0.16 -3.68 7.41
C VAL A 25 1.00 -4.55 7.91
N ASN A 26 2.11 -3.89 8.24
CA ASN A 26 3.25 -4.53 8.90
C ASN A 26 3.73 -3.67 10.06
N ALA A 27 3.65 -4.22 11.28
CA ALA A 27 4.04 -3.53 12.52
C ALA A 27 3.45 -2.10 12.61
N GLY A 28 2.13 -1.97 12.38
CA GLY A 28 1.39 -0.70 12.42
C GLY A 28 1.68 0.25 11.26
N ARG A 29 2.47 -0.15 10.25
CA ARG A 29 2.72 0.66 9.06
C ARG A 29 1.94 0.12 7.87
N VAL A 30 1.38 1.01 7.08
CA VAL A 30 0.80 0.66 5.77
C VAL A 30 1.93 0.50 4.76
N VAL A 31 1.99 -0.67 4.14
CA VAL A 31 2.97 -1.03 3.11
C VAL A 31 2.25 -1.20 1.79
N LEU A 32 2.80 -0.63 0.73
CA LEU A 32 2.32 -0.79 -0.66
C LEU A 32 3.44 -1.42 -1.49
N ILE A 33 3.14 -2.53 -2.16
CA ILE A 33 4.04 -3.20 -3.10
C ILE A 33 3.49 -3.06 -4.51
N ALA A 34 4.31 -2.47 -5.39
CA ALA A 34 4.12 -2.49 -6.83
C ALA A 34 4.34 -3.90 -7.41
N PRO A 35 3.66 -4.27 -8.51
CA PRO A 35 4.02 -5.47 -9.26
C PRO A 35 5.54 -5.50 -9.53
N PRO A 36 6.22 -6.63 -9.28
CA PRO A 36 7.68 -6.68 -9.35
C PRO A 36 8.19 -6.34 -10.75
N GLY A 37 9.16 -5.42 -10.82
CA GLY A 37 9.85 -5.06 -12.05
C GLY A 37 9.02 -4.28 -13.08
N GLU A 38 7.80 -3.87 -12.75
CA GLU A 38 6.88 -3.22 -13.69
C GLU A 38 6.26 -1.94 -13.10
N THR A 39 5.95 -0.97 -13.97
CA THR A 39 5.18 0.22 -13.58
C THR A 39 3.69 -0.15 -13.51
N ALA A 40 3.05 0.12 -12.38
CA ALA A 40 1.60 0.02 -12.26
C ALA A 40 0.92 1.24 -12.92
N VAL A 41 0.03 0.97 -13.85
CA VAL A 41 -0.89 1.91 -14.48
C VAL A 41 -2.27 1.68 -13.86
N LEU A 42 -2.82 2.74 -13.27
CA LEU A 42 -4.14 2.72 -12.65
C LEU A 42 -5.13 3.54 -13.48
N THR A 43 -6.30 2.96 -13.73
CA THR A 43 -7.46 3.74 -14.21
C THR A 43 -8.07 4.53 -13.05
N SER A 44 -8.98 5.46 -13.33
CA SER A 44 -9.71 6.19 -12.29
C SER A 44 -10.45 5.25 -11.31
N LEU A 45 -10.96 4.12 -11.79
CA LEU A 45 -11.59 3.10 -10.95
C LEU A 45 -10.57 2.41 -10.04
N ASP A 46 -9.39 2.08 -10.57
CA ASP A 46 -8.33 1.42 -9.81
C ASP A 46 -7.75 2.36 -8.74
N VAL A 47 -7.65 3.66 -9.02
CA VAL A 47 -7.29 4.68 -8.03
C VAL A 47 -8.33 4.74 -6.90
N GLY A 48 -9.63 4.68 -7.24
CA GLY A 48 -10.69 4.63 -6.24
C GLY A 48 -10.59 3.39 -5.32
N ARG A 49 -10.24 2.24 -5.90
CA ARG A 49 -10.02 0.99 -5.15
C ARG A 49 -8.77 1.08 -4.28
N LEU A 50 -7.67 1.62 -4.80
CA LEU A 50 -6.44 1.83 -4.03
C LEU A 50 -6.72 2.72 -2.81
N ARG A 51 -7.44 3.82 -3.00
CA ARG A 51 -7.86 4.70 -1.90
C ARG A 51 -8.67 3.96 -0.84
N SER A 52 -9.58 3.08 -1.25
CA SER A 52 -10.37 2.27 -0.30
C SER A 52 -9.47 1.32 0.50
N ALA A 53 -8.58 0.60 -0.18
CA ALA A 53 -7.65 -0.32 0.47
C ALA A 53 -6.70 0.39 1.44
N LEU A 54 -6.17 1.56 1.06
CA LEU A 54 -5.32 2.38 1.95
C LEU A 54 -6.08 2.88 3.17
N ARG A 55 -7.35 3.27 3.00
CA ARG A 55 -8.20 3.66 4.13
C ARG A 55 -8.40 2.49 5.09
N ASP A 56 -8.76 1.32 4.58
CA ASP A 56 -8.96 0.13 5.40
C ASP A 56 -7.66 -0.27 6.12
N ALA A 57 -6.51 -0.17 5.44
CA ALA A 57 -5.21 -0.45 6.02
C ALA A 57 -4.84 0.49 7.17
N VAL A 58 -5.10 1.80 7.05
CA VAL A 58 -4.89 2.76 8.14
C VAL A 58 -5.77 2.43 9.35
N MET A 59 -7.02 2.06 9.12
CA MET A 59 -7.93 1.67 10.20
C MET A 59 -7.48 0.37 10.89
N SER A 60 -6.86 -0.56 10.16
CA SER A 60 -6.26 -1.78 10.71
C SER A 60 -4.95 -1.53 11.47
N ALA A 61 -4.14 -0.58 11.02
CA ALA A 61 -2.80 -0.33 11.56
C ALA A 61 -2.80 0.25 12.99
N GLY A 62 -3.88 0.93 13.39
CA GLY A 62 -3.96 1.69 14.63
C GLY A 62 -3.17 3.00 14.55
N ASP A 63 -3.35 3.89 15.52
CA ASP A 63 -2.55 5.13 15.65
C ASP A 63 -1.10 4.77 16.01
N LEU A 64 -0.22 4.65 15.02
CA LEU A 64 1.20 4.88 15.27
C LEU A 64 1.44 6.39 15.26
N PRO A 65 2.11 6.97 16.27
CA PRO A 65 2.65 8.31 16.13
C PRO A 65 3.61 8.33 14.93
N ASP A 66 3.55 9.38 14.13
CA ASP A 66 4.58 9.66 13.13
C ASP A 66 5.93 9.72 13.86
N GLU A 67 6.74 8.66 13.76
CA GLU A 67 8.11 8.69 14.25
C GLU A 67 8.89 9.57 13.26
N ASP A 68 9.05 10.85 13.62
CA ASP A 68 10.00 11.75 12.94
C ASP A 68 11.37 11.07 12.95
N PRO A 69 12.08 10.95 11.81
CA PRO A 69 13.45 10.44 11.82
C PRO A 69 14.29 11.39 12.66
N ASP A 70 14.90 10.86 13.74
CA ASP A 70 15.78 11.60 14.65
C ASP A 70 16.84 12.37 13.84
N PRO A 71 16.82 13.72 13.81
CA PRO A 71 17.84 14.51 13.11
C PRO A 71 19.20 14.50 13.84
N GLY A 72 19.37 13.71 14.90
CA GLY A 72 20.46 13.77 15.85
C GLY A 72 21.76 13.02 15.54
N LEU A 73 21.99 12.46 14.35
CA LEU A 73 23.30 11.89 14.01
C LEU A 73 24.18 12.88 13.23
N THR A 74 24.70 13.87 13.93
CA THR A 74 25.95 14.54 13.53
C THR A 74 26.90 14.47 14.71
N ASP A 75 27.95 13.66 14.57
CA ASP A 75 29.14 13.65 15.43
C ASP A 75 30.15 14.67 14.87
#